data_AF-A0A1G1WPW9-F1
#
_entry.id   AF-A0A1G1WPW9-F1
#
_cell.length_a   1.000
_cell.length_b   1.000
_cell.length_c   1.000
_cell.angle_alpha   90.00
_cell.angle_beta   90.00
_cell.angle_gamma   90.00
#
_symmetry.space_group_name_H-M   'P 1'
#
loop_
_entity.id
_entity.type
_entity.pdbx_description
1 polymer ?
#
loop_
_entity_poly.entity_id
_entity_poly.type
_entity_poly.pdbx_seq_one_letter_code
_entity_poly.pdbx_strand_id
1 'polypeptide(L)'
;MNEGLVKNLISRLHPTAKYLTKIRLHQEIPFFCVVTPVFDPALDALKTLIKDLKNQTFTDFNHVVISNGRSARVHSYLKGVSKKDRRFVYDELPQETVITGEQLLINLGKRRNYCLKKYVARRYLFLDADLKILDKNFLSKVFLADKLTKKDIILTKTRTQGQILPKFPLGIGRLDISNFSFSRRIAETYNYPSSFNPETGWGNDYPFFLKIYKPGNSTFLDFVAAEKDANRSYKRTSDVFLESALSERIPVFGNSFHDEDTQAIAKVLSSHLVGVGQVTEEFEQKFRKKIGFSYAVATNSCTNAFWLLFKALGLKASDEVIIPNIHFFGIKNVLDLLQINYQIADVGTRIPNLTVEAVREKLTKKTKAIVFLEYGGYPVEIDKIGSFLKKINRPDIYLILDASNSPFTQVNDEYTARSYDFSILSFDMNKMLVTGDGGMVLSDNKDVIEKIRKLSFYGLADGSKSSFEKSLSQNEWWAVNVEEPSLKMAMNNLSASLGISQLAKSAAILKKREEIRISYLQKLSSLADKGLISLPPSLDKVKNHLYLFWIKLRNKETRDKLARFLLERKVYTTVKYQPLSEKEKTPNAFDFYNRALCLPFNQNLSYPEQEYVISQIYGFFEQAQN
;
A
#
# COMPACT_ATOMS: atom_id res chain seq x y z
N MET A 1 5.65 -32.99 -14.94
CA MET A 1 5.37 -34.35 -14.40
C MET A 1 3.87 -34.58 -14.46
N ASN A 2 3.43 -35.75 -14.92
CA ASN A 2 2.03 -36.06 -15.19
C ASN A 2 1.21 -36.11 -13.88
N GLU A 3 0.27 -35.19 -13.69
CA GLU A 3 -0.52 -35.05 -12.45
C GLU A 3 -1.26 -36.34 -12.05
N GLY A 4 -1.65 -37.13 -13.03
CA GLY A 4 -2.30 -38.43 -12.79
C GLY A 4 -1.39 -39.42 -12.07
N LEU A 5 -0.10 -39.41 -12.39
CA LEU A 5 0.91 -40.31 -11.81
C LEU A 5 1.24 -39.92 -10.36
N VAL A 6 1.27 -38.61 -10.07
CA VAL A 6 1.48 -38.07 -8.71
C VAL A 6 0.27 -38.38 -7.81
N LYS A 7 -0.96 -38.21 -8.31
CA LYS A 7 -2.18 -38.56 -7.56
C LYS A 7 -2.27 -40.06 -7.25
N ASN A 8 -1.83 -40.91 -8.18
CA ASN A 8 -1.85 -42.36 -7.99
C ASN A 8 -0.75 -42.86 -7.04
N LEU A 9 0.40 -42.18 -6.97
CA LEU A 9 1.41 -42.47 -5.94
C LEU A 9 0.90 -42.06 -4.54
N ILE A 10 0.28 -40.89 -4.43
CA ILE A 10 -0.25 -40.36 -3.15
C ILE A 10 -1.39 -41.24 -2.62
N SER A 11 -2.22 -41.81 -3.49
CA SER A 11 -3.33 -42.68 -3.09
C SER A 11 -2.88 -43.98 -2.43
N ARG A 12 -1.64 -44.43 -2.71
CA ARG A 12 -1.05 -45.68 -2.19
C ARG A 12 -0.21 -45.50 -0.92
N LEU A 13 0.01 -44.28 -0.44
CA LEU A 13 0.76 -44.02 0.80
C LEU A 13 -0.06 -44.34 2.06
N HIS A 14 0.62 -44.85 3.09
CA HIS A 14 0.07 -45.11 4.43
C HIS A 14 -0.63 -43.85 4.99
N PRO A 15 -1.71 -43.94 5.77
CA PRO A 15 -2.49 -42.78 6.25
C PRO A 15 -1.64 -41.68 6.92
N THR A 16 -0.62 -42.07 7.69
CA THR A 16 0.33 -41.15 8.33
C THR A 16 1.22 -40.43 7.31
N ALA A 17 1.64 -41.11 6.23
CA ALA A 17 2.38 -40.50 5.14
C ALA A 17 1.48 -39.60 4.26
N LYS A 18 0.23 -40.00 3.99
CA LYS A 18 -0.78 -39.12 3.34
C LYS A 18 -1.01 -37.83 4.12
N TYR A 19 -1.07 -37.91 5.45
CA TYR A 19 -1.22 -36.76 6.33
C TYR A 19 0.01 -35.84 6.29
N LEU A 20 1.22 -36.41 6.36
CA LEU A 20 2.48 -35.64 6.30
C LEU A 20 2.74 -35.02 4.91
N THR A 21 2.36 -35.69 3.82
CA THR A 21 2.50 -35.17 2.45
C THR A 21 1.43 -34.10 2.13
N LYS A 22 0.22 -34.18 2.71
CA LYS A 22 -0.79 -33.10 2.65
C LYS A 22 -0.36 -31.84 3.41
N ILE A 23 0.33 -32.00 4.54
CA ILE A 23 0.88 -30.88 5.33
C ILE A 23 2.02 -30.17 4.58
N ARG A 24 2.83 -30.91 3.81
CA ARG A 24 4.00 -30.34 3.11
C ARG A 24 3.69 -29.57 1.83
N LEU A 25 2.53 -29.80 1.17
CA LEU A 25 2.28 -29.25 -0.17
C LEU A 25 1.30 -28.07 -0.22
N HIS A 26 0.44 -27.85 0.78
CA HIS A 26 -0.61 -26.82 0.69
C HIS A 26 -0.95 -26.08 1.99
N GLN A 27 -0.01 -25.87 2.90
CA GLN A 27 -0.15 -24.84 3.94
C GLN A 27 1.06 -23.91 3.92
N GLU A 28 0.80 -22.62 3.75
CA GLU A 28 1.80 -21.58 3.99
C GLU A 28 2.33 -21.77 5.41
N ILE A 29 3.65 -21.90 5.55
CA ILE A 29 4.29 -21.95 6.87
C ILE A 29 4.00 -20.60 7.54
N PRO A 30 3.28 -20.58 8.68
CA PRO A 30 2.89 -19.33 9.33
C PRO A 30 4.13 -18.53 9.70
N PHE A 31 4.03 -17.21 9.63
CA PHE A 31 5.16 -16.37 9.98
C PHE A 31 5.55 -16.52 11.46
N PHE A 32 4.58 -16.47 12.39
CA PHE A 32 4.82 -16.70 13.81
C PHE A 32 4.23 -18.02 14.34
N CYS A 33 5.00 -18.71 15.17
CA CYS A 33 4.47 -19.64 16.18
C CYS A 33 4.64 -18.99 17.55
N VAL A 34 3.54 -18.47 18.09
CA VAL A 34 3.47 -17.91 19.44
C VAL A 34 3.34 -19.08 20.42
N VAL A 35 4.24 -19.19 21.39
CA VAL A 35 4.26 -20.30 22.36
C VAL A 35 4.07 -19.73 23.76
N THR A 36 3.04 -20.21 24.46
CA THR A 36 2.70 -19.74 25.82
C THR A 36 2.62 -20.91 26.79
N PRO A 37 3.60 -21.07 27.69
CA PRO A 37 3.49 -22.01 28.80
C PRO A 37 2.44 -21.51 29.81
N VAL A 38 1.63 -22.41 30.37
CA VAL A 38 0.60 -22.04 31.36
C VAL A 38 0.45 -23.09 32.46
N PHE A 39 -0.04 -22.64 33.63
CA PHE A 39 -0.42 -23.47 34.78
C PHE A 39 -1.85 -23.07 35.22
N ASP A 40 -2.57 -23.96 35.92
CA ASP A 40 -3.98 -23.77 36.32
C ASP A 40 -4.33 -22.40 36.92
N PRO A 41 -3.51 -21.82 37.83
CA PRO A 41 -3.81 -20.51 38.41
C PRO A 41 -3.75 -19.33 37.42
N ALA A 42 -3.12 -19.50 36.26
CA ALA A 42 -2.89 -18.44 35.28
C ALA A 42 -3.97 -18.34 34.17
N LEU A 43 -5.09 -19.06 34.31
CA LEU A 43 -6.15 -19.08 33.28
C LEU A 43 -6.71 -17.69 32.96
N ASP A 44 -6.94 -16.83 33.95
CA ASP A 44 -7.52 -15.50 33.72
C ASP A 44 -6.52 -14.54 33.06
N ALA A 45 -5.24 -14.70 33.35
CA ALA A 45 -4.16 -14.01 32.66
C ALA A 45 -4.12 -14.43 31.17
N LEU A 46 -4.17 -15.74 30.91
CA LEU A 46 -4.21 -16.30 29.55
C LEU A 46 -5.43 -15.80 28.75
N LYS A 47 -6.61 -15.67 29.37
CA LYS A 47 -7.80 -15.11 28.72
C LYS A 47 -7.54 -13.70 28.19
N THR A 48 -6.83 -12.88 28.97
CA THR A 48 -6.46 -11.51 28.59
C THR A 48 -5.52 -11.51 27.40
N LEU A 49 -4.45 -12.30 27.44
CA LEU A 49 -3.50 -12.43 26.33
C LEU A 49 -4.20 -12.90 25.03
N ILE A 50 -5.10 -13.88 25.11
CA ILE A 50 -5.84 -14.37 23.94
C ILE A 50 -6.75 -13.28 23.35
N LYS A 51 -7.38 -12.46 24.19
CA LYS A 51 -8.15 -11.31 23.73
C LYS A 51 -7.26 -10.32 23.00
N ASP A 52 -6.09 -10.01 23.54
CA ASP A 52 -5.16 -9.06 22.94
C ASP A 52 -4.58 -9.58 21.60
N LEU A 53 -4.26 -10.88 21.53
CA LEU A 53 -3.80 -11.55 20.30
C LEU A 53 -4.88 -11.61 19.21
N LYS A 54 -6.15 -11.81 19.58
CA LYS A 54 -7.28 -11.74 18.63
C LYS A 54 -7.44 -10.34 18.03
N ASN A 55 -7.08 -9.31 18.78
CA ASN A 55 -7.18 -7.91 18.36
C ASN A 55 -5.96 -7.43 17.54
N GLN A 56 -4.96 -8.28 17.29
CA GLN A 56 -3.80 -7.92 16.49
C GLN A 56 -4.16 -7.73 15.01
N THR A 57 -3.57 -6.71 14.38
CA THR A 57 -3.77 -6.42 12.95
C THR A 57 -3.05 -7.40 12.02
N PHE A 58 -1.95 -8.01 12.48
CA PHE A 58 -1.26 -9.08 11.78
C PHE A 58 -1.81 -10.44 12.19
N THR A 59 -2.29 -11.22 11.22
CA THR A 59 -3.04 -12.45 11.48
C THR A 59 -2.33 -13.75 11.11
N ASP A 60 -1.15 -13.67 10.47
CA ASP A 60 -0.37 -14.84 10.04
C ASP A 60 0.48 -15.43 11.20
N PHE A 61 -0.23 -16.08 12.13
CA PHE A 61 0.38 -16.75 13.27
C PHE A 61 -0.45 -17.93 13.77
N ASN A 62 0.21 -18.87 14.43
CA ASN A 62 -0.40 -19.83 15.33
C ASN A 62 -0.03 -19.50 16.78
N HIS A 63 -0.96 -19.67 17.72
CA HIS A 63 -0.73 -19.54 19.15
C HIS A 63 -0.93 -20.88 19.85
N VAL A 64 0.18 -21.46 20.32
CA VAL A 64 0.23 -22.74 21.00
C VAL A 64 0.36 -22.51 22.50
N VAL A 65 -0.66 -22.90 23.25
CA VAL A 65 -0.65 -22.91 24.71
C VAL A 65 -0.28 -24.30 25.20
N ILE A 66 0.64 -24.38 26.15
CA ILE A 66 1.17 -25.65 26.65
C ILE A 66 1.23 -25.72 28.18
N SER A 67 0.62 -26.74 28.78
CA SER A 67 0.58 -26.93 30.24
C SER A 67 1.30 -28.20 30.73
N ASN A 68 1.55 -28.29 32.05
CA ASN A 68 1.94 -29.52 32.74
C ASN A 68 0.71 -30.36 33.11
N GLY A 69 0.51 -31.47 32.43
CA GLY A 69 -0.62 -32.36 32.71
C GLY A 69 -1.99 -31.79 32.35
N ARG A 70 -3.02 -32.62 32.58
CA ARG A 70 -4.41 -32.40 32.16
C ARG A 70 -5.08 -31.28 32.96
N SER A 71 -4.80 -30.04 32.58
CA SER A 71 -5.55 -28.88 33.06
C SER A 71 -6.94 -28.89 32.41
N ALA A 72 -7.91 -29.57 33.03
CA ALA A 72 -9.27 -29.67 32.48
C ALA A 72 -9.89 -28.29 32.20
N ARG A 73 -9.57 -27.28 33.02
CA ARG A 73 -10.08 -25.91 32.88
C ARG A 73 -9.45 -25.17 31.69
N VAL A 74 -8.13 -25.22 31.53
CA VAL A 74 -7.44 -24.59 30.39
C VAL A 74 -7.81 -25.31 29.09
N HIS A 75 -7.82 -26.65 29.09
CA HIS A 75 -8.22 -27.47 27.95
C HIS A 75 -9.64 -27.13 27.48
N SER A 76 -10.62 -27.10 28.40
CA SER A 76 -12.02 -26.78 28.09
C SER A 76 -12.16 -25.38 27.48
N TYR A 77 -11.49 -24.39 28.08
CA TYR A 77 -11.51 -23.02 27.57
C TYR A 77 -10.91 -22.91 26.17
N LEU A 78 -9.71 -23.46 25.95
CA LEU A 78 -9.05 -23.39 24.65
C LEU A 78 -9.79 -24.17 23.57
N LYS A 79 -10.38 -25.32 23.91
CA LYS A 79 -11.28 -26.03 22.98
C LYS A 79 -12.44 -25.15 22.52
N GLY A 80 -12.97 -24.29 23.40
CA GLY A 80 -13.95 -23.28 23.05
C GLY A 80 -13.39 -22.17 22.13
N VAL A 81 -12.17 -21.73 22.36
CA VAL A 81 -11.47 -20.72 21.54
C VAL A 81 -11.15 -21.27 20.14
N SER A 82 -10.51 -22.45 20.06
CA SER A 82 -10.08 -23.10 18.80
C SER A 82 -11.24 -23.44 17.87
N LYS A 83 -12.44 -23.70 18.42
CA LYS A 83 -13.66 -23.86 17.62
C LYS A 83 -14.02 -22.60 16.82
N LYS A 84 -13.71 -21.42 17.37
CA LYS A 84 -14.02 -20.11 16.75
C LYS A 84 -12.84 -19.53 15.98
N ASP A 85 -11.61 -19.85 16.37
CA ASP A 85 -10.40 -19.32 15.77
C ASP A 85 -9.31 -20.40 15.73
N ARG A 86 -9.06 -20.93 14.53
CA ARG A 86 -8.16 -22.07 14.32
C ARG A 86 -6.68 -21.75 14.57
N ARG A 87 -6.33 -20.47 14.75
CA ARG A 87 -4.95 -20.06 15.08
C ARG A 87 -4.54 -20.50 16.48
N PHE A 88 -5.49 -20.72 17.39
CA PHE A 88 -5.22 -21.06 18.78
C PHE A 88 -5.24 -22.57 18.97
N VAL A 89 -4.20 -23.13 19.59
CA VAL A 89 -4.00 -24.56 19.79
C VAL A 89 -3.59 -24.82 21.25
N TYR A 90 -4.05 -25.93 21.80
CA TYR A 90 -3.66 -26.39 23.14
C TYR A 90 -2.92 -27.72 23.07
N ASP A 91 -1.85 -27.84 23.85
CA ASP A 91 -1.02 -29.03 23.95
C ASP A 91 -0.59 -29.30 25.39
N GLU A 92 -0.14 -30.52 25.66
CA GLU A 92 0.25 -30.96 27.01
C GLU A 92 1.53 -31.79 26.97
N LEU A 93 2.38 -31.62 28.00
CA LEU A 93 3.46 -32.56 28.30
C LEU A 93 3.07 -33.49 29.46
N PRO A 94 3.61 -34.74 29.51
CA PRO A 94 3.42 -35.67 30.62
C PRO A 94 3.78 -35.04 31.98
N GLN A 95 3.08 -35.44 33.05
CA GLN A 95 3.04 -34.77 34.36
C GLN A 95 4.43 -34.38 34.91
N GLU A 96 4.56 -33.09 35.22
CA GLU A 96 5.72 -32.49 35.87
C GLU A 96 5.35 -32.14 37.32
N THR A 97 6.01 -32.73 38.31
CA THR A 97 5.91 -32.30 39.72
C THR A 97 6.77 -31.05 39.93
N VAL A 98 6.14 -29.92 40.25
CA VAL A 98 6.87 -28.66 40.53
C VAL A 98 7.47 -28.76 41.93
N ILE A 99 8.80 -28.86 42.04
CA ILE A 99 9.49 -29.07 43.33
C ILE A 99 10.37 -27.88 43.72
N THR A 100 10.91 -27.09 42.77
CA THR A 100 11.73 -25.88 43.03
C THR A 100 11.63 -24.86 41.86
N GLY A 101 12.13 -23.63 42.06
CA GLY A 101 12.23 -22.61 41.00
C GLY A 101 13.18 -22.98 39.84
N GLU A 102 14.20 -23.79 40.11
CA GLU A 102 15.12 -24.32 39.08
C GLU A 102 14.42 -25.35 38.19
N GLN A 103 13.60 -26.22 38.80
CA GLN A 103 12.81 -27.21 38.07
C GLN A 103 11.78 -26.54 37.15
N LEU A 104 11.24 -25.39 37.54
CA LEU A 104 10.35 -24.58 36.72
C LEU A 104 11.04 -24.14 35.41
N LEU A 105 12.29 -23.68 35.48
CA LEU A 105 13.06 -23.25 34.29
C LEU A 105 13.35 -24.40 33.34
N ILE A 106 13.73 -25.57 33.87
CA ILE A 106 13.94 -26.77 33.07
C ILE A 106 12.63 -27.17 32.34
N ASN A 107 11.50 -27.09 33.04
CA ASN A 107 10.20 -27.44 32.49
C ASN A 107 9.73 -26.45 31.39
N LEU A 108 9.96 -25.15 31.56
CA LEU A 108 9.71 -24.14 30.52
C LEU A 108 10.52 -24.44 29.24
N GLY A 109 11.78 -24.85 29.39
CA GLY A 109 12.62 -25.29 28.28
C GLY A 109 12.11 -26.55 27.57
N LYS A 110 11.66 -27.54 28.34
CA LYS A 110 11.05 -28.76 27.79
C LYS A 110 9.80 -28.45 26.96
N ARG A 111 8.91 -27.59 27.47
CA ARG A 111 7.71 -27.11 26.78
C ARG A 111 8.04 -26.39 25.48
N ARG A 112 9.00 -25.46 25.52
CA ARG A 112 9.50 -24.77 24.33
C ARG A 112 9.97 -25.78 23.29
N ASN A 113 10.92 -26.65 23.65
CA ASN A 113 11.51 -27.63 22.73
C ASN A 113 10.45 -28.58 22.13
N TYR A 114 9.43 -28.95 22.90
CA TYR A 114 8.31 -29.74 22.39
C TYR A 114 7.52 -28.98 21.31
N CYS A 115 7.16 -27.71 21.56
CA CYS A 115 6.47 -26.89 20.57
C CYS A 115 7.30 -26.68 19.31
N LEU A 116 8.61 -26.45 19.43
CA LEU A 116 9.52 -26.26 18.30
C LEU A 116 9.63 -27.52 17.41
N LYS A 117 9.56 -28.71 18.00
CA LYS A 117 9.58 -29.97 17.25
C LYS A 117 8.27 -30.25 16.51
N LYS A 118 7.15 -29.81 17.08
CA LYS A 118 5.80 -30.15 16.58
C LYS A 118 5.22 -29.10 15.62
N TYR A 119 5.47 -27.82 15.86
CA TYR A 119 4.88 -26.71 15.12
C TYR A 119 5.94 -25.97 14.32
N VAL A 120 5.75 -25.89 13.00
CA VAL A 120 6.69 -25.26 12.09
C VAL A 120 6.27 -23.82 11.79
N ALA A 121 7.16 -22.85 12.04
CA ALA A 121 6.97 -21.45 11.67
C ALA A 121 8.29 -20.80 11.21
N ARG A 122 8.20 -19.61 10.59
CA ARG A 122 9.40 -18.82 10.21
C ARG A 122 10.08 -18.20 11.44
N ARG A 123 9.27 -17.71 12.38
CA ARG A 123 9.67 -17.11 13.65
C ARG A 123 8.91 -17.76 14.79
N TYR A 124 9.55 -17.90 15.94
CA TYR A 124 8.94 -18.39 17.17
C TYR A 124 8.90 -17.25 18.18
N LEU A 125 7.72 -16.96 18.70
CA LEU A 125 7.50 -15.91 19.69
C LEU A 125 7.08 -16.56 21.01
N PHE A 126 8.02 -16.69 21.95
CA PHE A 126 7.69 -17.18 23.28
C PHE A 126 7.07 -16.02 24.06
N LEU A 127 5.85 -16.19 24.60
CA LEU A 127 5.14 -15.19 25.41
C LEU A 127 4.66 -15.79 26.72
N ASP A 128 4.75 -15.03 27.80
CA ASP A 128 4.15 -15.41 29.09
C ASP A 128 2.62 -15.31 29.07
N ALA A 129 1.96 -16.11 29.90
CA ALA A 129 0.49 -16.09 30.03
C ALA A 129 -0.03 -14.78 30.65
N ASP A 130 0.81 -14.06 31.41
CA ASP A 130 0.47 -12.79 32.06
C ASP A 130 0.82 -11.54 31.25
N LEU A 131 1.40 -11.72 30.05
CA LEU A 131 1.72 -10.60 29.17
C LEU A 131 0.44 -9.89 28.70
N LYS A 132 0.43 -8.56 28.84
CA LYS A 132 -0.61 -7.67 28.32
C LYS A 132 -0.11 -6.97 27.06
N ILE A 133 -0.84 -7.07 25.96
CA ILE A 133 -0.49 -6.42 24.69
C ILE A 133 -1.47 -5.27 24.45
N LEU A 134 -1.04 -4.06 24.81
CA LEU A 134 -1.87 -2.85 24.68
C LEU A 134 -1.90 -2.30 23.25
N ASP A 135 -0.90 -2.64 22.43
CA ASP A 135 -0.77 -2.19 21.05
C ASP A 135 -1.33 -3.23 20.08
N LYS A 136 -2.43 -2.90 19.40
CA LYS A 136 -3.05 -3.73 18.36
C LYS A 136 -2.15 -4.01 17.14
N ASN A 137 -1.05 -3.28 17.00
CA ASN A 137 -0.09 -3.44 15.91
C ASN A 137 1.21 -4.13 16.35
N PHE A 138 1.26 -4.71 17.55
CA PHE A 138 2.45 -5.36 18.09
C PHE A 138 3.04 -6.41 17.15
N LEU A 139 2.26 -7.40 16.69
CA LEU A 139 2.78 -8.45 15.79
C LEU A 139 3.22 -7.88 14.43
N SER A 140 2.51 -6.86 13.92
CA SER A 140 2.86 -6.13 12.70
C SER A 140 4.22 -5.43 12.83
N LYS A 141 4.51 -4.84 13.99
CA LYS A 141 5.81 -4.23 14.30
C LYS A 141 6.93 -5.26 14.39
N VAL A 142 6.68 -6.42 15.01
CA VAL A 142 7.65 -7.52 15.07
C VAL A 142 7.94 -8.07 13.67
N PHE A 143 6.91 -8.26 12.85
CA PHE A 143 7.07 -8.69 11.44
C PHE A 143 7.89 -7.68 10.63
N LEU A 144 7.59 -6.39 10.77
CA LEU A 144 8.30 -5.34 10.03
C LEU A 144 9.76 -5.22 10.49
N ALA A 145 10.02 -5.26 11.80
CA ALA A 145 11.37 -5.26 12.35
C ALA A 145 12.19 -6.45 11.84
N ASP A 146 11.57 -7.64 11.76
CA ASP A 146 12.20 -8.81 11.16
C ASP A 146 12.45 -8.61 9.66
N LYS A 147 11.50 -8.04 8.93
CA LYS A 147 11.66 -7.79 7.49
C LYS A 147 12.82 -6.86 7.19
N LEU A 148 13.00 -5.81 7.99
CA LEU A 148 14.04 -4.81 7.82
C LEU A 148 15.43 -5.32 8.22
N THR A 149 15.51 -6.11 9.29
CA THR A 149 16.81 -6.45 9.88
C THR A 149 17.25 -7.91 9.67
N LYS A 150 16.27 -8.79 9.43
CA LYS A 150 16.43 -10.26 9.38
C LYS A 150 16.95 -10.87 10.68
N LYS A 151 16.94 -10.14 11.80
CA LYS A 151 17.54 -10.58 13.07
C LYS A 151 16.47 -10.92 14.10
N ASP A 152 16.89 -11.62 15.15
CA ASP A 152 16.02 -12.00 16.27
C ASP A 152 15.70 -10.78 17.15
N ILE A 153 14.56 -10.82 17.85
CA ILE A 153 13.96 -9.65 18.50
C ILE A 153 13.71 -9.94 19.98
N ILE A 154 14.30 -9.13 20.86
CA ILE A 154 14.15 -9.24 22.33
C ILE A 154 13.06 -8.30 22.84
N LEU A 155 12.15 -8.84 23.67
CA LEU A 155 11.13 -8.06 24.37
C LEU A 155 11.62 -7.81 25.80
N THR A 156 12.02 -6.58 26.09
CA THR A 156 12.79 -6.24 27.31
C THR A 156 11.95 -5.59 28.41
N LYS A 157 10.65 -5.35 28.21
CA LYS A 157 9.80 -4.58 29.13
C LYS A 157 8.39 -5.15 29.30
N THR A 158 7.93 -5.23 30.55
CA THR A 158 6.54 -5.53 30.91
C THR A 158 6.03 -4.49 31.91
N ARG A 159 4.76 -4.08 31.81
CA ARG A 159 4.15 -3.07 32.71
C ARG A 159 3.24 -3.78 33.71
N THR A 160 3.58 -3.73 35.00
CA THR A 160 2.80 -4.37 36.07
C THR A 160 2.49 -3.33 37.15
N GLN A 161 1.20 -3.12 37.46
CA GLN A 161 0.73 -2.23 38.54
C GLN A 161 1.36 -0.82 38.55
N GLY A 162 1.50 -0.18 37.38
CA GLY A 162 2.02 1.18 37.27
C GLY A 162 3.55 1.31 37.36
N GLN A 163 4.29 0.23 37.62
CA GLN A 163 5.75 0.22 37.62
C GLN A 163 6.35 -0.41 36.35
N ILE A 164 7.52 0.08 35.97
CA ILE A 164 8.35 -0.45 34.88
C ILE A 164 9.45 -1.30 35.53
N LEU A 165 9.43 -2.62 35.31
CA LEU A 165 10.49 -3.51 35.78
C LEU A 165 11.26 -4.07 34.57
N PRO A 166 12.60 -4.10 34.60
CA PRO A 166 13.35 -4.98 33.72
C PRO A 166 13.24 -6.43 34.24
N LYS A 167 12.92 -7.37 33.36
CA LYS A 167 13.38 -8.76 33.53
C LYS A 167 14.85 -8.73 33.03
N PHE A 168 15.86 -8.36 33.83
CA PHE A 168 16.71 -9.17 34.72
C PHE A 168 17.69 -8.27 35.53
N PRO A 169 18.04 -8.61 36.79
CA PRO A 169 19.48 -8.68 37.14
C PRO A 169 19.88 -9.97 37.87
N LEU A 170 21.15 -10.35 37.73
CA LEU A 170 21.82 -11.43 38.46
C LEU A 170 22.59 -10.88 39.66
N GLY A 171 22.44 -11.53 40.80
CA GLY A 171 23.14 -11.23 42.06
C GLY A 171 22.90 -12.33 43.07
N ILE A 172 21.67 -12.55 43.51
CA ILE A 172 21.21 -13.77 44.18
C ILE A 172 19.71 -13.91 43.86
N GLY A 173 19.36 -14.75 42.88
CA GLY A 173 17.97 -15.09 42.52
C GLY A 173 17.28 -14.22 41.45
N ARG A 174 17.15 -14.75 40.22
CA ARG A 174 16.13 -14.40 39.19
C ARG A 174 16.32 -15.29 37.96
N LEU A 175 15.24 -15.86 37.39
CA LEU A 175 15.18 -16.13 35.95
C LEU A 175 13.71 -16.26 35.47
N ASP A 176 13.26 -15.41 34.55
CA ASP A 176 12.04 -15.62 33.77
C ASP A 176 12.18 -14.97 32.38
N ILE A 177 12.23 -15.82 31.34
CA ILE A 177 12.69 -15.54 29.97
C ILE A 177 11.54 -15.69 28.97
N SER A 178 10.35 -15.29 29.39
CA SER A 178 9.10 -15.65 28.74
C SER A 178 8.73 -14.84 27.49
N ASN A 179 9.48 -13.81 27.08
CA ASN A 179 9.08 -12.87 26.02
C ASN A 179 10.20 -12.65 24.97
N PHE A 180 10.34 -13.55 23.98
CA PHE A 180 11.41 -13.47 22.97
C PHE A 180 10.97 -13.98 21.59
N SER A 181 11.43 -13.34 20.51
CA SER A 181 11.19 -13.77 19.13
C SER A 181 12.48 -14.20 18.45
N PHE A 182 12.52 -15.43 17.91
CA PHE A 182 13.73 -15.97 17.26
C PHE A 182 13.45 -16.76 15.97
N SER A 183 14.49 -16.89 15.15
CA SER A 183 14.50 -17.58 13.87
C SER A 183 14.30 -19.08 14.02
N ARG A 184 13.70 -19.67 12.98
CA ARG A 184 13.67 -21.13 12.83
C ARG A 184 15.06 -21.78 12.87
N ARG A 185 16.07 -21.14 12.27
CA ARG A 185 17.46 -21.64 12.29
C ARG A 185 17.97 -21.82 13.73
N ILE A 186 17.69 -20.86 14.61
CA ILE A 186 18.07 -20.95 16.03
C ILE A 186 17.29 -22.05 16.73
N ALA A 187 15.97 -22.12 16.48
CA ALA A 187 15.11 -23.16 17.04
C ALA A 187 15.62 -24.59 16.74
N GLU A 188 16.18 -24.80 15.54
CA GLU A 188 16.74 -26.08 15.11
C GLU A 188 18.15 -26.36 15.65
N THR A 189 18.90 -25.31 16.03
CA THR A 189 20.32 -25.42 16.42
C THR A 189 20.52 -25.54 17.94
N TYR A 190 19.66 -24.93 18.75
CA TYR A 190 19.88 -24.80 20.21
C TYR A 190 18.79 -25.49 21.04
N ASN A 191 19.13 -26.64 21.62
CA ASN A 191 18.28 -27.33 22.58
C ASN A 191 18.49 -26.80 24.01
N TYR A 192 17.39 -26.53 24.73
CA TYR A 192 17.45 -26.40 26.20
C TYR A 192 17.99 -27.71 26.83
N PRO A 193 18.77 -27.67 27.91
CA PRO A 193 19.42 -28.81 28.51
C PRO A 193 18.42 -29.53 29.41
N SER A 194 18.79 -30.75 29.79
CA SER A 194 18.03 -31.55 30.74
C SER A 194 18.36 -31.25 32.21
N SER A 195 19.37 -30.41 32.50
CA SER A 195 19.87 -30.13 33.85
C SER A 195 20.23 -28.65 34.07
N PHE A 196 20.21 -28.22 35.34
CA PHE A 196 20.65 -26.91 35.82
C PHE A 196 22.00 -27.06 36.54
N ASN A 197 22.95 -26.13 36.36
CA ASN A 197 24.21 -26.13 37.10
C ASN A 197 24.11 -25.16 38.30
N PRO A 198 24.03 -25.67 39.55
CA PRO A 198 23.88 -24.84 40.74
C PRO A 198 25.16 -24.07 41.13
N GLU A 199 26.35 -24.53 40.74
CA GLU A 199 27.61 -23.83 41.04
C GLU A 199 27.75 -22.53 40.24
N THR A 200 27.17 -22.48 39.04
CA THR A 200 27.18 -21.28 38.20
C THR A 200 25.86 -20.50 38.29
N GLY A 201 24.78 -21.13 38.78
CA GLY A 201 23.42 -20.58 38.81
C GLY A 201 22.77 -20.49 37.41
N TRP A 202 23.18 -21.34 36.45
CA TRP A 202 22.86 -21.15 35.03
C TRP A 202 21.77 -22.10 34.51
N GLY A 203 20.68 -21.48 34.03
CA GLY A 203 19.74 -22.06 33.08
C GLY A 203 20.13 -21.68 31.64
N ASN A 204 20.04 -22.63 30.74
CA ASN A 204 20.73 -22.71 29.43
C ASN A 204 20.45 -21.68 28.34
N ASP A 205 19.70 -20.62 28.60
CA ASP A 205 19.74 -19.49 27.67
C ASP A 205 20.94 -18.57 27.97
N TYR A 206 21.68 -18.80 29.06
CA TYR A 206 22.84 -18.00 29.42
C TYR A 206 24.00 -18.00 28.38
N PRO A 207 24.37 -19.13 27.73
CA PRO A 207 25.37 -19.12 26.66
C PRO A 207 24.92 -18.32 25.41
N PHE A 208 23.61 -18.20 25.19
CA PHE A 208 23.02 -17.34 24.16
C PHE A 208 23.26 -15.85 24.49
N PHE A 209 23.19 -15.44 25.76
CA PHE A 209 23.39 -14.04 26.19
C PHE A 209 24.86 -13.62 26.39
N LEU A 210 25.75 -14.53 26.80
CA LEU A 210 27.19 -14.26 26.99
C LEU A 210 27.93 -13.96 25.67
N LYS A 211 27.48 -14.50 24.54
CA LYS A 211 27.99 -14.12 23.21
C LYS A 211 27.58 -12.69 22.80
N ILE A 212 26.61 -12.08 23.49
CA ILE A 212 25.98 -10.80 23.15
C ILE A 212 26.33 -9.69 24.18
N TYR A 213 27.02 -9.96 25.30
CA TYR A 213 27.32 -8.94 26.32
C TYR A 213 28.79 -8.97 26.85
N LYS A 214 29.39 -7.78 27.03
CA LYS A 214 30.57 -7.51 27.89
C LYS A 214 30.19 -6.36 28.86
N PRO A 215 30.60 -6.38 30.13
CA PRO A 215 30.15 -5.38 31.11
C PRO A 215 30.93 -4.07 30.97
N GLY A 216 30.18 -2.96 30.92
CA GLY A 216 30.68 -1.60 30.96
C GLY A 216 29.56 -0.61 30.59
N ASN A 217 29.07 0.14 31.59
CA ASN A 217 28.04 1.20 31.54
C ASN A 217 26.86 0.97 30.58
N SER A 218 25.81 0.28 31.05
CA SER A 218 24.60 -0.01 30.26
C SER A 218 23.38 0.79 30.74
N THR A 219 22.70 1.45 29.80
CA THR A 219 21.39 2.11 29.97
C THR A 219 20.31 1.33 29.20
N PHE A 220 19.17 1.07 29.87
CA PHE A 220 18.00 0.29 29.42
C PHE A 220 17.08 1.07 28.47
N LEU A 221 16.39 0.41 27.49
CA LEU A 221 15.07 0.83 26.97
C LEU A 221 14.39 -0.16 25.97
N ASP A 222 13.08 0.06 25.79
CA ASP A 222 12.04 -0.63 24.97
C ASP A 222 12.46 -1.04 23.54
N PHE A 223 12.05 -2.27 23.16
CA PHE A 223 12.01 -2.98 21.84
C PHE A 223 12.99 -2.60 20.74
N VAL A 224 13.61 -3.57 20.03
CA VAL A 224 14.40 -3.41 18.78
C VAL A 224 14.91 -4.70 18.16
N ALA A 225 15.22 -4.60 16.88
CA ALA A 225 16.13 -5.44 16.11
C ALA A 225 17.64 -5.29 16.43
N ALA A 226 18.43 -6.31 16.09
CA ALA A 226 19.89 -6.23 16.12
C ALA A 226 20.45 -5.76 14.75
N GLU A 227 21.52 -4.97 14.74
CA GLU A 227 22.53 -4.98 13.67
C GLU A 227 23.86 -5.54 14.22
N LYS A 228 24.80 -5.92 13.33
CA LYS A 228 26.09 -6.50 13.69
C LYS A 228 27.14 -5.54 13.17
N ASP A 229 27.34 -4.43 13.87
CA ASP A 229 28.50 -3.57 13.66
C ASP A 229 29.52 -3.80 14.79
N ALA A 230 30.78 -3.47 14.53
CA ALA A 230 31.99 -3.72 15.31
C ALA A 230 31.90 -3.31 16.80
N ASN A 231 30.91 -2.51 17.17
CA ASN A 231 30.76 -1.91 18.50
C ASN A 231 29.71 -2.55 19.44
N ARG A 232 29.08 -3.67 19.07
CA ARG A 232 28.24 -4.51 19.98
C ARG A 232 27.14 -3.75 20.78
N SER A 233 26.35 -2.85 20.16
CA SER A 233 25.23 -2.14 20.81
C SER A 233 23.84 -2.56 20.30
N TYR A 234 22.81 -2.47 21.15
CA TYR A 234 21.38 -2.68 20.82
C TYR A 234 20.70 -1.33 20.49
N LYS A 235 19.75 -1.26 19.55
CA LYS A 235 19.09 0.02 19.13
C LYS A 235 17.71 0.24 19.80
N ARG A 236 16.72 0.97 19.26
CA ARG A 236 15.25 0.79 19.52
C ARG A 236 14.48 0.52 18.24
N THR A 237 13.29 -0.10 18.23
CA THR A 237 12.56 -0.42 17.00
C THR A 237 12.19 0.89 16.35
N SER A 238 11.83 1.90 17.15
CA SER A 238 11.76 3.28 16.70
C SER A 238 13.06 3.73 16.06
N ASP A 239 14.24 3.44 16.62
CA ASP A 239 15.53 3.83 16.06
C ASP A 239 15.93 3.04 14.82
N VAL A 240 15.51 1.78 14.68
CA VAL A 240 15.72 0.95 13.48
C VAL A 240 14.77 1.37 12.38
N PHE A 241 13.53 1.68 12.73
CA PHE A 241 12.57 2.29 11.81
C PHE A 241 13.02 3.69 11.43
N LEU A 242 13.55 4.48 12.37
CA LEU A 242 14.15 5.78 12.10
C LEU A 242 15.37 5.58 11.21
N GLU A 243 16.36 4.74 11.52
CA GLU A 243 17.54 4.51 10.67
C GLU A 243 17.19 3.98 9.28
N SER A 244 16.22 3.07 9.17
CA SER A 244 15.72 2.56 7.88
C SER A 244 14.90 3.59 7.09
N ALA A 245 14.11 4.42 7.76
CA ALA A 245 13.41 5.56 7.17
C ALA A 245 14.31 6.80 7.01
N LEU A 246 15.51 6.77 7.61
CA LEU A 246 16.53 7.79 7.50
C LEU A 246 17.54 7.42 6.40
N SER A 247 17.70 6.13 6.10
CA SER A 247 18.45 5.63 4.95
C SER A 247 17.70 5.87 3.64
N GLU A 248 16.37 5.83 3.64
CA GLU A 248 15.53 6.11 2.46
C GLU A 248 14.36 7.05 2.81
N ARG A 249 14.09 8.04 1.94
CA ARG A 249 13.03 9.05 2.19
C ARG A 249 11.64 8.42 2.10
N ILE A 250 10.73 8.73 3.03
CA ILE A 250 9.30 8.38 2.95
C ILE A 250 8.66 9.19 1.81
N PRO A 251 8.18 8.56 0.71
CA PRO A 251 7.76 9.27 -0.48
C PRO A 251 6.27 9.63 -0.48
N VAL A 252 5.89 10.62 -1.29
CA VAL A 252 4.48 10.96 -1.57
C VAL A 252 3.81 9.84 -2.33
N PHE A 253 4.44 9.44 -3.45
CA PHE A 253 3.97 8.39 -4.35
C PHE A 253 4.72 7.08 -4.09
N GLY A 254 4.13 5.95 -4.44
CA GLY A 254 4.75 4.65 -4.22
C GLY A 254 4.12 3.57 -5.09
N ASN A 255 4.98 2.69 -5.64
CA ASN A 255 4.59 1.62 -6.55
C ASN A 255 4.50 0.30 -5.79
N SER A 256 3.40 -0.43 -5.95
CA SER A 256 3.19 -1.70 -5.27
C SER A 256 3.32 -2.86 -6.26
N PHE A 257 4.56 -3.34 -6.40
CA PHE A 257 4.88 -4.49 -7.24
C PHE A 257 4.96 -5.76 -6.38
N HIS A 258 4.35 -6.83 -6.87
CA HIS A 258 4.28 -8.16 -6.25
C HIS A 258 4.64 -9.22 -7.29
N ASP A 259 4.79 -10.47 -6.84
CA ASP A 259 5.21 -11.58 -7.69
C ASP A 259 4.27 -11.77 -8.89
N GLU A 260 2.98 -11.49 -8.75
CA GLU A 260 2.00 -11.55 -9.84
C GLU A 260 2.32 -10.55 -10.97
N ASP A 261 2.86 -9.36 -10.65
CA ASP A 261 3.27 -8.39 -11.66
C ASP A 261 4.49 -8.90 -12.43
N THR A 262 5.47 -9.45 -11.73
CA THR A 262 6.67 -10.04 -12.35
C THR A 262 6.30 -11.23 -13.22
N GLN A 263 5.39 -12.08 -12.77
CA GLN A 263 4.88 -13.22 -13.54
C GLN A 263 4.11 -12.77 -14.79
N ALA A 264 3.29 -11.72 -14.68
CA ALA A 264 2.55 -11.17 -15.82
C ALA A 264 3.52 -10.67 -16.92
N ILE A 265 4.57 -9.94 -16.54
CA ILE A 265 5.60 -9.47 -17.47
C ILE A 265 6.40 -10.64 -18.04
N ALA A 266 6.83 -11.58 -17.19
CA ALA A 266 7.59 -12.75 -17.59
C ALA A 266 6.84 -13.59 -18.64
N LYS A 267 5.51 -13.74 -18.49
CA LYS A 267 4.67 -14.43 -19.47
C LYS A 267 4.73 -13.78 -20.86
N VAL A 268 4.71 -12.44 -20.93
CA VAL A 268 4.85 -11.72 -22.20
C VAL A 268 6.25 -11.90 -22.79
N LEU A 269 7.29 -11.80 -21.97
CA LEU A 269 8.66 -12.03 -22.41
C LEU A 269 8.85 -13.45 -22.97
N SER A 270 8.33 -14.47 -22.28
CA SER A 270 8.36 -15.85 -22.75
C SER A 270 7.54 -16.08 -24.02
N SER A 271 6.54 -15.25 -24.31
CA SER A 271 5.80 -15.33 -25.58
C SER A 271 6.53 -14.71 -26.77
N HIS A 272 7.60 -13.94 -26.52
CA HIS A 272 8.31 -13.11 -27.51
C HIS A 272 7.47 -12.00 -28.18
N LEU A 273 6.19 -11.85 -27.84
CA LEU A 273 5.27 -10.84 -28.38
C LEU A 273 5.22 -9.60 -27.49
N VAL A 274 6.34 -8.86 -27.42
CA VAL A 274 6.50 -7.70 -26.53
C VAL A 274 5.86 -6.41 -27.04
N GLY A 275 5.58 -6.32 -28.34
CA GLY A 275 4.98 -5.15 -29.00
C GLY A 275 3.50 -4.95 -28.67
N VAL A 276 2.80 -4.11 -29.44
CA VAL A 276 1.34 -3.96 -29.32
C VAL A 276 0.66 -5.25 -29.79
N GLY A 277 -0.38 -5.71 -29.09
CA GLY A 277 -1.17 -6.85 -29.51
C GLY A 277 -2.27 -7.23 -28.52
N GLN A 278 -2.60 -8.52 -28.47
CA GLN A 278 -3.73 -9.06 -27.72
C GLN A 278 -3.74 -8.71 -26.22
N VAL A 279 -2.57 -8.59 -25.57
CA VAL A 279 -2.51 -8.22 -24.15
C VAL A 279 -2.89 -6.76 -23.94
N THR A 280 -2.50 -5.87 -24.86
CA THR A 280 -2.99 -4.47 -24.88
C THR A 280 -4.51 -4.44 -25.03
N GLU A 281 -5.09 -5.20 -25.95
CA GLU A 281 -6.53 -5.26 -26.15
C GLU A 281 -7.27 -5.84 -24.93
N GLU A 282 -6.70 -6.85 -24.28
CA GLU A 282 -7.23 -7.41 -23.03
C GLU A 282 -7.26 -6.35 -21.91
N PHE A 283 -6.20 -5.55 -21.80
CA PHE A 283 -6.15 -4.46 -20.82
C PHE A 283 -7.23 -3.41 -21.09
N GLU A 284 -7.36 -2.96 -22.34
CA GLU A 284 -8.41 -2.05 -22.78
C GLU A 284 -9.81 -2.58 -22.46
N GLN A 285 -10.08 -3.86 -22.76
CA GLN A 285 -11.35 -4.52 -22.49
C GLN A 285 -11.66 -4.63 -20.99
N LYS A 286 -10.68 -5.05 -20.18
CA LYS A 286 -10.85 -5.17 -18.72
C LYS A 286 -11.12 -3.81 -18.10
N PHE A 287 -10.39 -2.77 -18.51
CA PHE A 287 -10.55 -1.43 -17.97
C PHE A 287 -11.89 -0.81 -18.36
N ARG A 288 -12.25 -0.83 -19.65
CA ARG A 288 -13.53 -0.26 -20.11
C ARG A 288 -14.73 -0.96 -19.50
N LYS A 289 -14.67 -2.30 -19.33
CA LYS A 289 -15.72 -3.08 -18.66
C LYS A 289 -15.86 -2.69 -17.19
N LYS A 290 -14.75 -2.43 -16.49
CA LYS A 290 -14.77 -2.01 -15.09
C LYS A 290 -15.45 -0.65 -14.91
N ILE A 291 -15.13 0.33 -15.77
CA ILE A 291 -15.66 1.69 -15.66
C ILE A 291 -17.03 1.86 -16.31
N GLY A 292 -17.36 1.04 -17.32
CA GLY A 292 -18.65 1.06 -18.01
C GLY A 292 -18.64 1.77 -19.38
N PHE A 293 -17.50 1.83 -20.06
CA PHE A 293 -17.36 2.42 -21.39
C PHE A 293 -17.43 1.40 -22.53
N SER A 294 -17.96 1.82 -23.68
CA SER A 294 -18.04 0.97 -24.88
C SER A 294 -16.68 0.74 -25.51
N TYR A 295 -15.81 1.74 -25.55
CA TYR A 295 -14.52 1.67 -26.23
C TYR A 295 -13.36 2.24 -25.40
N ALA A 296 -12.15 1.77 -25.71
CA ALA A 296 -10.91 2.21 -25.11
C ALA A 296 -9.76 2.14 -26.12
N VAL A 297 -8.74 3.00 -25.96
CA VAL A 297 -7.44 2.86 -26.62
C VAL A 297 -6.33 3.15 -25.62
N ALA A 298 -5.44 2.19 -25.40
CA ALA A 298 -4.28 2.33 -24.53
C ALA A 298 -3.09 2.94 -25.30
N THR A 299 -2.46 3.93 -24.69
CA THR A 299 -1.33 4.68 -25.24
C THR A 299 -0.12 4.54 -24.32
N ASN A 300 1.07 4.89 -24.82
CA ASN A 300 2.31 4.86 -24.05
C ASN A 300 2.43 6.01 -23.03
N SER A 301 1.53 7.01 -23.06
CA SER A 301 1.43 8.05 -22.01
C SER A 301 0.07 8.77 -22.06
N CYS A 302 -0.35 9.35 -20.93
CA CYS A 302 -1.51 10.24 -20.84
C CYS A 302 -1.37 11.49 -21.73
N THR A 303 -0.17 12.07 -21.82
CA THR A 303 0.10 13.21 -22.73
C THR A 303 -0.16 12.85 -24.19
N ASN A 304 0.26 11.67 -24.63
CA ASN A 304 -0.02 11.20 -25.98
C ASN A 304 -1.50 10.85 -26.19
N ALA A 305 -2.20 10.39 -25.15
CA ALA A 305 -3.66 10.20 -25.21
C ALA A 305 -4.39 11.54 -25.48
N PHE A 306 -4.01 12.62 -24.81
CA PHE A 306 -4.53 13.96 -25.09
C PHE A 306 -4.21 14.43 -26.51
N TRP A 307 -2.97 14.26 -26.95
CA TRP A 307 -2.55 14.65 -28.30
C TRP A 307 -3.39 13.94 -29.38
N LEU A 308 -3.54 12.61 -29.23
CA LEU A 308 -4.34 11.80 -30.14
C LEU A 308 -5.82 12.18 -30.10
N LEU A 309 -6.38 12.44 -28.91
CA LEU A 309 -7.78 12.84 -28.77
C LEU A 309 -8.05 14.16 -29.51
N PHE A 310 -7.26 15.20 -29.27
CA PHE A 310 -7.47 16.49 -29.91
C PHE A 310 -7.30 16.43 -31.44
N LYS A 311 -6.32 15.66 -31.92
CA LYS A 311 -6.17 15.40 -33.36
C LYS A 311 -7.35 14.61 -33.94
N ALA A 312 -7.85 13.61 -33.22
CA ALA A 312 -9.01 12.82 -33.64
C ALA A 312 -10.31 13.64 -33.68
N LEU A 313 -10.51 14.52 -32.69
CA LEU A 313 -11.61 15.50 -32.67
C LEU A 313 -11.50 16.55 -33.78
N GLY A 314 -10.34 16.67 -34.43
CA GLY A 314 -10.12 17.61 -35.52
C GLY A 314 -10.10 19.08 -35.07
N LEU A 315 -9.68 19.33 -33.82
CA LEU A 315 -9.54 20.69 -33.30
C LEU A 315 -8.48 21.46 -34.09
N LYS A 316 -8.78 22.72 -34.40
CA LYS A 316 -7.95 23.61 -35.22
C LYS A 316 -7.44 24.78 -34.40
N ALA A 317 -6.48 25.53 -34.96
CA ALA A 317 -5.98 26.77 -34.37
C ALA A 317 -7.03 27.88 -34.22
N SER A 318 -8.21 27.75 -34.84
CA SER A 318 -9.34 28.66 -34.62
C SER A 318 -10.21 28.28 -33.41
N ASP A 319 -10.09 27.04 -32.95
CA ASP A 319 -10.86 26.51 -31.82
C ASP A 319 -10.16 26.86 -30.51
N GLU A 320 -10.91 26.72 -29.43
CA GLU A 320 -10.46 27.05 -28.09
C GLU A 320 -10.82 25.93 -27.09
N VAL A 321 -9.87 25.60 -26.20
CA VAL A 321 -10.06 24.63 -25.12
C VAL A 321 -9.96 25.32 -23.77
N ILE A 322 -10.92 25.09 -22.88
CA ILE A 322 -10.82 25.59 -21.50
C ILE A 322 -10.09 24.55 -20.64
N ILE A 323 -9.08 24.98 -19.89
CA ILE A 323 -8.32 24.13 -18.94
C ILE A 323 -8.22 24.82 -17.57
N PRO A 324 -8.21 24.08 -16.44
CA PRO A 324 -8.00 24.69 -15.12
C PRO A 324 -6.54 25.13 -14.95
N ASN A 325 -6.33 26.22 -14.22
CA ASN A 325 -4.97 26.66 -13.92
C ASN A 325 -4.24 25.68 -12.98
N ILE A 326 -4.95 24.90 -12.17
CA ILE A 326 -4.39 23.78 -11.41
C ILE A 326 -4.49 22.50 -12.24
N HIS A 327 -3.43 22.21 -12.99
CA HIS A 327 -3.31 20.99 -13.79
C HIS A 327 -1.85 20.58 -13.96
N PHE A 328 -1.60 19.34 -14.38
CA PHE A 328 -0.28 18.96 -14.89
C PHE A 328 0.03 19.65 -16.22
N PHE A 329 1.22 20.26 -16.35
CA PHE A 329 1.62 21.09 -17.49
C PHE A 329 1.60 20.37 -18.85
N GLY A 330 1.62 19.04 -18.88
CA GLY A 330 1.57 18.24 -20.10
C GLY A 330 0.38 18.59 -21.01
N ILE A 331 -0.78 18.93 -20.46
CA ILE A 331 -1.95 19.32 -21.27
C ILE A 331 -1.71 20.61 -22.06
N LYS A 332 -1.08 21.60 -21.42
CA LYS A 332 -0.74 22.88 -22.04
C LYS A 332 0.27 22.67 -23.16
N ASN A 333 1.29 21.84 -22.93
CA ASN A 333 2.27 21.50 -23.96
C ASN A 333 1.62 20.84 -25.19
N VAL A 334 0.64 19.95 -24.99
CA VAL A 334 -0.08 19.31 -26.10
C VAL A 334 -0.84 20.36 -26.92
N LEU A 335 -1.55 21.28 -26.26
CA LEU A 335 -2.28 22.35 -26.93
C LEU A 335 -1.35 23.29 -27.69
N ASP A 336 -0.23 23.70 -27.07
CA ASP A 336 0.80 24.54 -27.70
C ASP A 336 1.40 23.84 -28.94
N LEU A 337 1.78 22.56 -28.83
CA LEU A 337 2.35 21.78 -29.94
C LEU A 337 1.37 21.54 -31.10
N LEU A 338 0.08 21.42 -30.79
CA LEU A 338 -0.98 21.32 -31.79
C LEU A 338 -1.46 22.68 -32.31
N GLN A 339 -0.91 23.78 -31.76
CA GLN A 339 -1.31 25.15 -32.08
C GLN A 339 -2.81 25.41 -31.85
N ILE A 340 -3.40 24.74 -30.86
CA ILE A 340 -4.81 24.91 -30.47
C ILE A 340 -4.88 26.02 -29.42
N ASN A 341 -5.77 27.00 -29.57
CA ASN A 341 -5.91 28.04 -28.55
C ASN A 341 -6.52 27.45 -27.27
N TYR A 342 -6.23 28.08 -26.15
CA TYR A 342 -6.85 27.70 -24.88
C TYR A 342 -7.06 28.88 -23.97
N GLN A 343 -8.04 28.72 -23.09
CA GLN A 343 -8.32 29.64 -21.99
C GLN A 343 -8.00 28.92 -20.69
N ILE A 344 -7.23 29.59 -19.83
CA ILE A 344 -6.93 29.09 -18.50
C ILE A 344 -7.97 29.68 -17.53
N ALA A 345 -8.75 28.80 -16.92
CA ALA A 345 -9.79 29.15 -15.97
C ALA A 345 -9.30 29.00 -14.52
N ASP A 346 -9.86 29.79 -13.62
CA ASP A 346 -9.65 29.62 -12.18
C ASP A 346 -10.35 28.36 -11.66
N VAL A 347 -10.18 28.04 -10.38
CA VAL A 347 -10.70 26.85 -9.72
C VAL A 347 -11.53 27.19 -8.47
N GLY A 348 -12.18 26.20 -7.89
CA GLY A 348 -12.90 26.34 -6.62
C GLY A 348 -11.96 26.58 -5.42
N THR A 349 -12.49 27.25 -4.39
CA THR A 349 -11.74 27.60 -3.16
C THR A 349 -11.58 26.43 -2.18
N ARG A 350 -12.56 25.52 -2.16
CA ARG A 350 -12.54 24.33 -1.30
C ARG A 350 -11.76 23.18 -1.92
N ILE A 351 -12.06 22.88 -3.18
CA ILE A 351 -11.42 21.85 -4.00
C ILE A 351 -11.01 22.57 -5.30
N PRO A 352 -9.75 22.45 -5.74
CA PRO A 352 -9.24 23.18 -6.90
C PRO A 352 -9.67 22.53 -8.23
N ASN A 353 -10.98 22.28 -8.37
CA ASN A 353 -11.63 21.82 -9.59
C ASN A 353 -12.29 23.01 -10.31
N LEU A 354 -12.55 22.88 -11.61
CA LEU A 354 -13.33 23.88 -12.36
C LEU A 354 -14.74 24.03 -11.78
N THR A 355 -15.23 25.26 -11.72
CA THR A 355 -16.63 25.58 -11.36
C THR A 355 -17.40 26.12 -12.56
N VAL A 356 -18.74 26.19 -12.44
CA VAL A 356 -19.60 26.76 -13.48
C VAL A 356 -19.22 28.22 -13.77
N GLU A 357 -18.87 28.98 -12.73
CA GLU A 357 -18.50 30.39 -12.81
C GLU A 357 -17.17 30.56 -13.55
N ALA A 358 -16.16 29.77 -13.21
CA ALA A 358 -14.86 29.81 -13.88
C ALA A 358 -14.97 29.42 -15.37
N VAL A 359 -15.79 28.41 -15.69
CA VAL A 359 -16.09 28.04 -17.07
C VAL A 359 -16.81 29.18 -17.78
N ARG A 360 -17.85 29.77 -17.17
CA ARG A 360 -18.63 30.87 -17.76
C ARG A 360 -17.77 32.07 -18.10
N GLU A 361 -16.82 32.43 -17.24
CA GLU A 361 -15.92 33.58 -17.45
C GLU A 361 -15.02 33.40 -18.67
N LYS A 362 -14.56 32.17 -18.91
CA LYS A 362 -13.62 31.85 -20.00
C LYS A 362 -14.30 31.36 -21.27
N LEU A 363 -15.61 31.16 -21.25
CA LEU A 363 -16.35 30.63 -22.38
C LEU A 363 -16.47 31.65 -23.52
N THR A 364 -16.15 31.20 -24.73
CA THR A 364 -16.31 31.98 -25.96
C THR A 364 -17.11 31.21 -27.01
N LYS A 365 -17.44 31.88 -28.13
CA LYS A 365 -18.02 31.22 -29.31
C LYS A 365 -17.05 30.22 -29.97
N LYS A 366 -15.74 30.34 -29.71
CA LYS A 366 -14.70 29.47 -30.26
C LYS A 366 -14.44 28.24 -29.39
N THR A 367 -14.94 28.21 -28.15
CA THR A 367 -14.74 27.07 -27.25
C THR A 367 -15.33 25.79 -27.84
N LYS A 368 -14.53 24.73 -27.97
CA LYS A 368 -14.94 23.42 -28.48
C LYS A 368 -14.79 22.28 -27.47
N ALA A 369 -13.95 22.46 -26.46
CA ALA A 369 -13.80 21.49 -25.40
C ALA A 369 -13.49 22.15 -24.06
N ILE A 370 -13.82 21.46 -22.98
CA ILE A 370 -13.41 21.79 -21.61
C ILE A 370 -12.72 20.56 -21.04
N VAL A 371 -11.47 20.72 -20.61
CA VAL A 371 -10.72 19.67 -19.91
C VAL A 371 -10.88 19.88 -18.41
N PHE A 372 -11.29 18.83 -17.71
CA PHE A 372 -11.47 18.79 -16.27
C PHE A 372 -10.35 17.99 -15.62
N LEU A 373 -9.97 18.35 -14.40
CA LEU A 373 -9.17 17.50 -13.53
C LEU A 373 -9.93 17.29 -12.23
N GLU A 374 -10.18 16.05 -11.88
CA GLU A 374 -10.70 15.68 -10.55
C GLU A 374 -9.54 15.64 -9.56
N TYR A 375 -9.16 16.83 -9.06
CA TYR A 375 -7.92 17.01 -8.30
C TYR A 375 -7.87 16.11 -7.06
N GLY A 376 -6.77 15.36 -6.91
CA GLY A 376 -6.57 14.44 -5.80
C GLY A 376 -7.56 13.27 -5.73
N GLY A 377 -8.43 13.11 -6.72
CA GLY A 377 -9.54 12.16 -6.74
C GLY A 377 -10.88 12.80 -6.39
N TYR A 378 -10.93 14.10 -6.13
CA TYR A 378 -12.17 14.76 -5.77
C TYR A 378 -13.00 15.08 -7.02
N PRO A 379 -14.28 14.68 -7.06
CA PRO A 379 -15.10 14.83 -8.25
C PRO A 379 -15.37 16.29 -8.62
N VAL A 380 -15.53 16.57 -9.92
CA VAL A 380 -16.10 17.84 -10.38
C VAL A 380 -17.63 17.75 -10.30
N GLU A 381 -18.30 18.86 -10.04
CA GLU A 381 -19.76 18.95 -10.13
C GLU A 381 -20.23 19.00 -11.60
N ILE A 382 -19.90 17.96 -12.36
CA ILE A 382 -20.04 17.93 -13.82
C ILE A 382 -21.48 18.10 -14.28
N ASP A 383 -22.46 17.59 -13.51
CA ASP A 383 -23.89 17.77 -13.80
C ASP A 383 -24.30 19.24 -13.82
N LYS A 384 -23.73 20.07 -12.95
CA LYS A 384 -24.01 21.52 -12.92
C LYS A 384 -23.43 22.21 -14.16
N ILE A 385 -22.24 21.81 -14.58
CA ILE A 385 -21.58 22.35 -15.78
C ILE A 385 -22.33 21.93 -17.04
N GLY A 386 -22.69 20.65 -17.17
CA GLY A 386 -23.51 20.15 -18.27
C GLY A 386 -24.88 20.84 -18.34
N SER A 387 -25.54 21.03 -17.19
CA SER A 387 -26.81 21.77 -17.12
C SER A 387 -26.66 23.23 -17.53
N PHE A 388 -25.57 23.89 -17.12
CA PHE A 388 -25.25 25.24 -17.55
C PHE A 388 -25.07 25.33 -19.08
N LEU A 389 -24.27 24.43 -19.67
CA LEU A 389 -24.03 24.41 -21.12
C LEU A 389 -25.32 24.18 -21.92
N LYS A 390 -26.18 23.27 -21.46
CA LYS A 390 -27.51 23.07 -22.05
C LYS A 390 -28.35 24.35 -22.00
N LYS A 391 -28.38 25.03 -20.85
CA LYS A 391 -29.15 26.28 -20.66
C LYS A 391 -28.72 27.40 -21.61
N ILE A 392 -27.44 27.48 -21.98
CA ILE A 392 -26.92 28.48 -22.92
C ILE A 392 -26.83 27.99 -24.37
N ASN A 393 -27.47 26.86 -24.69
CA ASN A 393 -27.47 26.23 -26.01
C ASN A 393 -26.05 25.94 -26.56
N ARG A 394 -25.16 25.44 -25.68
CA ARG A 394 -23.80 24.97 -26.02
C ARG A 394 -23.56 23.48 -25.69
N PRO A 395 -24.47 22.56 -26.03
CA PRO A 395 -24.22 21.12 -25.87
C PRO A 395 -23.17 20.58 -26.85
N ASP A 396 -22.70 21.40 -27.79
CA ASP A 396 -21.66 21.07 -28.78
C ASP A 396 -20.24 21.01 -28.20
N ILE A 397 -20.05 21.45 -26.95
CA ILE A 397 -18.74 21.49 -26.29
C ILE A 397 -18.45 20.13 -25.67
N TYR A 398 -17.33 19.52 -26.06
CA TYR A 398 -16.88 18.27 -25.48
C TYR A 398 -16.41 18.44 -24.03
N LEU A 399 -16.89 17.57 -23.15
CA LEU A 399 -16.47 17.45 -21.76
C LEU A 399 -15.43 16.32 -21.65
N ILE A 400 -14.18 16.69 -21.35
CA ILE A 400 -13.05 15.75 -21.32
C ILE A 400 -12.51 15.69 -19.90
N LEU A 401 -12.54 14.52 -19.26
CA LEU A 401 -11.94 14.32 -17.95
C LEU A 401 -10.49 13.84 -18.06
N ASP A 402 -9.56 14.56 -17.44
CA ASP A 402 -8.30 13.98 -16.97
C ASP A 402 -8.56 13.20 -15.67
N ALA A 403 -8.77 11.89 -15.82
CA ALA A 403 -8.99 10.94 -14.74
C ALA A 403 -7.68 10.42 -14.13
N SER A 404 -6.54 11.06 -14.42
CA SER A 404 -5.23 10.69 -13.85
C SER A 404 -5.22 10.69 -12.31
N ASN A 405 -6.05 11.53 -11.69
CA ASN A 405 -6.16 11.61 -10.24
C ASN A 405 -7.38 10.85 -9.68
N SER A 406 -8.27 10.34 -10.54
CA SER A 406 -9.57 9.81 -10.15
C SER A 406 -10.00 8.53 -10.87
N PRO A 407 -9.09 7.60 -11.23
CA PRO A 407 -9.40 6.47 -12.12
C PRO A 407 -10.51 5.54 -11.59
N PHE A 408 -10.79 5.59 -10.29
CA PHE A 408 -11.82 4.80 -9.62
C PHE A 408 -12.75 5.62 -8.72
N THR A 409 -12.73 6.94 -8.81
CA THR A 409 -13.60 7.78 -7.98
C THR A 409 -15.05 7.48 -8.33
N GLN A 410 -15.89 7.39 -7.30
CA GLN A 410 -17.30 7.11 -7.45
C GLN A 410 -18.15 8.14 -6.72
N VAL A 411 -19.26 8.54 -7.33
CA VAL A 411 -20.34 9.33 -6.73
C VAL A 411 -21.60 8.51 -6.85
N ASN A 412 -22.31 8.28 -5.74
CA ASN A 412 -23.51 7.41 -5.72
C ASN A 412 -23.26 6.01 -6.32
N ASP A 413 -22.09 5.43 -6.04
CA ASP A 413 -21.63 4.13 -6.55
C ASP A 413 -21.37 4.05 -8.08
N GLU A 414 -21.51 5.16 -8.80
CA GLU A 414 -21.15 5.28 -10.22
C GLU A 414 -19.77 5.90 -10.40
N TYR A 415 -18.99 5.38 -11.35
CA TYR A 415 -17.66 5.93 -11.65
C TYR A 415 -17.78 7.32 -12.28
N THR A 416 -17.13 8.31 -11.69
CA THR A 416 -17.19 9.71 -12.17
C THR A 416 -16.67 9.86 -13.59
N ALA A 417 -15.68 9.06 -13.95
CA ALA A 417 -15.15 9.00 -15.31
C ALA A 417 -16.23 8.75 -16.37
N ARG A 418 -17.35 8.11 -16.01
CA ARG A 418 -18.43 7.79 -16.94
C ARG A 418 -19.29 8.99 -17.34
N SER A 419 -19.25 10.08 -16.57
CA SER A 419 -20.08 11.28 -16.74
C SER A 419 -19.57 12.26 -17.81
N TYR A 420 -18.57 11.87 -18.60
CA TYR A 420 -17.87 12.72 -19.56
C TYR A 420 -17.90 12.09 -20.97
N ASP A 421 -17.77 12.91 -22.01
CA ASP A 421 -17.68 12.44 -23.40
C ASP A 421 -16.41 11.61 -23.61
N PHE A 422 -15.32 12.04 -22.98
CA PHE A 422 -14.03 11.35 -22.99
C PHE A 422 -13.41 11.36 -21.60
N SER A 423 -12.85 10.22 -21.20
CA SER A 423 -12.03 10.10 -20.00
C SER A 423 -10.63 9.65 -20.36
N ILE A 424 -9.62 10.34 -19.84
CA ILE A 424 -8.21 10.08 -20.09
C ILE A 424 -7.54 9.64 -18.79
N LEU A 425 -6.77 8.55 -18.85
CA LEU A 425 -6.08 7.97 -17.72
C LEU A 425 -4.56 8.10 -17.90
N SER A 426 -3.86 8.17 -16.77
CA SER A 426 -2.41 8.00 -16.71
C SER A 426 -2.04 6.75 -15.92
N PHE A 427 -1.01 6.06 -16.38
CA PHE A 427 -0.38 4.93 -15.72
C PHE A 427 1.12 5.15 -15.49
N ASP A 428 1.53 6.41 -15.37
CA ASP A 428 2.91 6.77 -15.00
C ASP A 428 3.29 6.30 -13.59
N MET A 429 4.58 6.32 -13.29
CA MET A 429 5.16 5.86 -12.03
C MET A 429 4.58 6.50 -10.75
N ASN A 430 3.85 7.61 -10.82
CA ASN A 430 3.26 8.25 -9.64
C ASN A 430 1.79 7.91 -9.44
N LYS A 431 1.20 7.08 -10.31
CA LYS A 431 -0.24 6.79 -10.34
C LYS A 431 -0.63 5.61 -9.45
N MET A 432 -1.92 5.50 -9.14
CA MET A 432 -2.42 4.38 -8.33
C MET A 432 -2.26 3.03 -9.04
N LEU A 433 -2.37 3.04 -10.37
CA LEU A 433 -2.02 1.93 -11.24
C LEU A 433 -0.86 2.36 -12.12
N VAL A 434 0.15 1.50 -12.24
CA VAL A 434 1.41 1.85 -12.90
C VAL A 434 1.73 0.82 -13.97
N THR A 435 2.13 1.28 -15.15
CA THR A 435 2.58 0.43 -16.27
C THR A 435 4.01 0.76 -16.72
N GLY A 436 4.79 1.39 -15.84
CA GLY A 436 6.00 2.13 -16.17
C GLY A 436 5.60 3.52 -16.64
N ASP A 437 5.29 3.61 -17.93
CA ASP A 437 4.57 4.73 -18.55
C ASP A 437 3.35 4.20 -19.30
N GLY A 438 2.29 5.01 -19.37
CA GLY A 438 1.06 4.62 -20.05
C GLY A 438 -0.04 5.66 -19.95
N GLY A 439 -1.02 5.53 -20.84
CA GLY A 439 -2.28 6.25 -20.78
C GLY A 439 -3.39 5.46 -21.44
N MET A 440 -4.61 5.97 -21.36
CA MET A 440 -5.76 5.38 -22.06
C MET A 440 -6.83 6.43 -22.29
N VAL A 441 -7.47 6.38 -23.45
CA VAL A 441 -8.69 7.15 -23.75
C VAL A 441 -9.89 6.21 -23.67
N LEU A 442 -10.93 6.64 -22.98
CA LEU A 442 -12.22 5.95 -22.82
C LEU A 442 -13.34 6.82 -23.40
N SER A 443 -14.25 6.23 -24.17
CA SER A 443 -15.45 6.91 -24.69
C SER A 443 -16.46 5.92 -25.26
N ASP A 444 -17.69 6.37 -25.47
CA ASP A 444 -18.69 5.67 -26.30
C ASP A 444 -18.66 6.10 -27.77
N ASN A 445 -17.93 7.17 -28.09
CA ASN A 445 -17.78 7.62 -29.47
C ASN A 445 -16.83 6.69 -30.23
N LYS A 446 -17.43 5.74 -30.97
CA LYS A 446 -16.72 4.73 -31.75
C LYS A 446 -15.75 5.37 -32.76
N ASP A 447 -16.23 6.34 -33.53
CA ASP A 447 -15.48 6.92 -34.65
C ASP A 447 -14.21 7.64 -34.17
N VAL A 448 -14.32 8.40 -33.07
CA VAL A 448 -13.17 9.08 -32.47
C VAL A 448 -12.17 8.06 -31.90
N ILE A 449 -12.65 7.01 -31.22
CA ILE A 449 -11.78 5.96 -30.66
C ILE A 449 -11.07 5.17 -31.76
N GLU A 450 -11.77 4.79 -32.84
CA GLU A 450 -11.15 4.10 -33.98
C GLU A 450 -10.10 4.99 -34.65
N LYS A 451 -10.37 6.29 -34.82
CA LYS A 451 -9.39 7.24 -35.33
C LYS A 451 -8.17 7.36 -34.40
N ILE A 452 -8.35 7.43 -33.08
CA ILE A 452 -7.26 7.42 -32.10
C ILE A 452 -6.43 6.15 -32.25
N ARG A 453 -7.06 4.98 -32.41
CA ARG A 453 -6.36 3.70 -32.59
C ARG A 453 -5.44 3.71 -33.81
N LYS A 454 -5.94 4.19 -34.97
CA LYS A 454 -5.13 4.35 -36.18
C LYS A 454 -3.97 5.33 -35.97
N LEU A 455 -4.28 6.54 -35.47
CA LEU A 455 -3.27 7.58 -35.23
C LEU A 455 -2.21 7.16 -34.20
N SER A 456 -2.55 6.32 -33.22
CA SER A 456 -1.59 5.83 -32.22
C SER A 456 -0.54 4.87 -32.81
N PHE A 457 -0.79 4.33 -34.01
CA PHE A 457 0.05 3.36 -34.68
C PHE A 457 0.35 3.84 -36.10
N TYR A 458 1.14 4.92 -36.20
CA TYR A 458 1.61 5.52 -37.46
C TYR A 458 0.53 6.07 -38.41
N GLY A 459 -0.76 5.97 -38.07
CA GLY A 459 -1.84 6.34 -38.97
C GLY A 459 -2.28 5.24 -39.94
N LEU A 460 -1.92 3.99 -39.66
CA LEU A 460 -2.26 2.86 -40.53
C LEU A 460 -3.77 2.61 -40.56
N ALA A 461 -4.30 2.31 -41.76
CA ALA A 461 -5.72 1.98 -41.97
C ALA A 461 -6.21 0.84 -41.05
N ASP A 462 -5.36 -0.18 -40.89
CA ASP A 462 -5.63 -1.36 -40.04
C ASP A 462 -5.29 -1.14 -38.56
N GLY A 463 -4.84 0.07 -38.18
CA GLY A 463 -4.37 0.38 -36.84
C GLY A 463 -3.17 -0.47 -36.41
N SER A 464 -3.27 -1.09 -35.23
CA SER A 464 -2.18 -1.85 -34.61
C SER A 464 -2.10 -3.32 -34.97
N LYS A 465 -2.92 -3.80 -35.92
CA LYS A 465 -2.92 -5.21 -36.36
C LYS A 465 -1.57 -5.61 -36.95
N SER A 466 -1.05 -6.75 -36.52
CA SER A 466 0.19 -7.33 -37.03
C SER A 466 0.02 -7.86 -38.47
N SER A 467 1.12 -7.95 -39.22
CA SER A 467 1.12 -8.58 -40.55
C SER A 467 0.62 -10.03 -40.52
N PHE A 468 0.86 -10.76 -39.44
CA PHE A 468 0.32 -12.11 -39.26
C PHE A 468 -1.20 -12.11 -39.08
N GLU A 469 -1.76 -11.23 -38.25
CA GLU A 469 -3.22 -11.12 -38.10
C GLU A 469 -3.88 -10.68 -39.42
N LYS A 470 -3.22 -9.81 -40.18
CA LYS A 470 -3.68 -9.41 -41.52
C LYS A 470 -3.68 -10.58 -42.48
N SER A 471 -2.66 -11.46 -42.47
CA SER A 471 -2.58 -12.61 -43.39
C SER A 471 -3.71 -13.62 -43.22
N LEU A 472 -4.45 -13.57 -42.10
CA LEU A 472 -5.65 -14.39 -41.87
C LEU A 472 -6.88 -13.87 -42.62
N SER A 473 -6.86 -12.61 -43.11
CA SER A 473 -8.04 -11.95 -43.68
C SER A 473 -7.78 -11.09 -44.93
N GLN A 474 -6.51 -10.92 -45.33
CA GLN A 474 -6.10 -10.06 -46.44
C GLN A 474 -5.12 -10.79 -47.36
N ASN A 475 -5.25 -10.61 -48.67
CA ASN A 475 -4.36 -11.23 -49.67
C ASN A 475 -2.95 -10.62 -49.69
N GLU A 476 -2.83 -9.31 -49.45
CA GLU A 476 -1.55 -8.57 -49.47
C GLU A 476 -1.20 -8.03 -48.07
N TRP A 477 -1.05 -8.91 -47.08
CA TRP A 477 -0.85 -8.53 -45.68
C TRP A 477 0.45 -7.75 -45.37
N TRP A 478 1.38 -7.70 -46.33
CA TRP A 478 2.61 -6.90 -46.26
C TRP A 478 2.40 -5.46 -46.73
N ALA A 479 1.29 -5.14 -47.40
CA ALA A 479 1.03 -3.80 -47.90
C ALA A 479 0.82 -2.82 -46.74
N VAL A 480 1.47 -1.65 -46.84
CA VAL A 480 1.36 -0.57 -45.85
C VAL A 480 0.43 0.49 -46.39
N ASN A 481 -0.76 0.63 -45.77
CA ASN A 481 -1.71 1.68 -46.08
C ASN A 481 -1.77 2.70 -44.94
N VAL A 482 -1.26 3.90 -45.18
CA VAL A 482 -1.28 5.02 -44.24
C VAL A 482 -2.41 5.97 -44.64
N GLU A 483 -3.46 6.07 -43.83
CA GLU A 483 -4.57 7.00 -44.08
C GLU A 483 -4.20 8.43 -43.69
N GLU A 484 -3.60 8.60 -42.50
CA GLU A 484 -3.24 9.91 -41.97
C GLU A 484 -1.92 9.81 -41.19
N PRO A 485 -0.80 10.36 -41.69
CA PRO A 485 0.50 10.23 -41.05
C PRO A 485 0.50 10.63 -39.55
N SER A 486 1.10 9.78 -38.72
CA SER A 486 1.16 9.97 -37.27
C SER A 486 2.38 9.29 -36.64
N LEU A 487 2.56 9.48 -35.34
CA LEU A 487 3.65 8.90 -34.55
C LEU A 487 3.26 7.53 -33.97
N LYS A 488 4.25 6.88 -33.35
CA LYS A 488 4.08 5.64 -32.62
C LYS A 488 3.80 5.90 -31.14
N MET A 489 2.55 5.80 -30.75
CA MET A 489 2.06 6.15 -29.40
C MET A 489 1.23 5.06 -28.72
N ALA A 490 0.96 3.93 -29.39
CA ALA A 490 0.22 2.80 -28.83
C ALA A 490 0.97 2.11 -27.67
N MET A 491 0.22 1.63 -26.66
CA MET A 491 0.75 0.83 -25.55
C MET A 491 1.16 -0.58 -26.01
N ASN A 492 2.29 -1.07 -25.50
CA ASN A 492 2.79 -2.42 -25.79
C ASN A 492 2.27 -3.48 -24.78
N ASN A 493 2.43 -4.77 -25.12
CA ASN A 493 1.98 -5.89 -24.31
C ASN A 493 2.70 -5.98 -22.96
N LEU A 494 3.95 -5.50 -22.84
CA LEU A 494 4.67 -5.48 -21.57
C LEU A 494 3.99 -4.56 -20.56
N SER A 495 3.78 -3.29 -20.93
CA SER A 495 3.07 -2.30 -20.11
C SER A 495 1.64 -2.74 -19.84
N ALA A 496 0.93 -3.28 -20.84
CA ALA A 496 -0.43 -3.76 -20.68
C ALA A 496 -0.55 -4.94 -19.71
N SER A 497 0.40 -5.88 -19.73
CA SER A 497 0.42 -7.03 -18.80
C SER A 497 0.53 -6.58 -17.34
N LEU A 498 1.40 -5.60 -17.08
CA LEU A 498 1.53 -4.96 -15.77
C LEU A 498 0.24 -4.23 -15.40
N GLY A 499 -0.37 -3.51 -16.36
CA GLY A 499 -1.65 -2.83 -16.17
C GLY A 499 -2.78 -3.77 -15.77
N ILE A 500 -2.87 -4.95 -16.40
CA ILE A 500 -3.84 -6.00 -16.05
C ILE A 500 -3.63 -6.49 -14.62
N SER A 501 -2.38 -6.79 -14.24
CA SER A 501 -2.04 -7.23 -12.88
C SER A 501 -2.37 -6.15 -11.84
N GLN A 502 -1.98 -4.90 -12.09
CA GLN A 502 -2.29 -3.78 -11.21
C GLN A 502 -3.81 -3.55 -11.08
N LEU A 503 -4.55 -3.64 -12.19
CA LEU A 503 -6.01 -3.48 -12.22
C LEU A 503 -6.71 -4.54 -11.35
N ALA A 504 -6.23 -5.79 -11.38
CA ALA A 504 -6.75 -6.87 -10.52
C ALA A 504 -6.58 -6.56 -9.02
N LYS A 505 -5.53 -5.82 -8.66
CA LYS A 505 -5.22 -5.41 -7.28
C LYS A 505 -5.86 -4.08 -6.84
N SER A 506 -6.55 -3.38 -7.75
CA SER A 506 -7.12 -2.06 -7.50
C SER A 506 -7.96 -1.98 -6.22
N ALA A 507 -8.76 -3.01 -5.91
CA ALA A 507 -9.57 -3.04 -4.69
C ALA A 507 -8.73 -3.03 -3.40
N ALA A 508 -7.62 -3.78 -3.37
CA ALA A 508 -6.71 -3.82 -2.22
C ALA A 508 -5.96 -2.50 -2.07
N ILE A 509 -5.51 -1.91 -3.19
CA ILE A 509 -4.85 -0.58 -3.23
C ILE A 509 -5.79 0.50 -2.66
N LEU A 510 -7.04 0.52 -3.12
CA LEU A 510 -8.06 1.47 -2.68
C LEU A 510 -8.35 1.30 -1.19
N LYS A 511 -8.55 0.06 -0.72
CA LYS A 511 -8.75 -0.22 0.71
C LYS A 511 -7.61 0.33 1.56
N LYS A 512 -6.36 0.05 1.19
CA LYS A 512 -5.18 0.49 1.93
C LYS A 512 -5.04 2.01 1.94
N ARG A 513 -5.29 2.68 0.81
CA ARG A 513 -5.28 4.14 0.73
C ARG A 513 -6.41 4.77 1.56
N GLU A 514 -7.58 4.14 1.63
CA GLU A 514 -8.68 4.60 2.48
C GLU A 514 -8.33 4.52 3.97
N GLU A 515 -7.72 3.41 4.42
CA GLU A 515 -7.22 3.27 5.79
C GLU A 515 -6.23 4.38 6.17
N ILE A 516 -5.31 4.71 5.25
CA ILE A 516 -4.34 5.79 5.42
C ILE A 516 -5.07 7.15 5.49
N ARG A 517 -6.02 7.40 4.58
CA ARG A 517 -6.79 8.66 4.54
C ARG A 517 -7.54 8.88 5.86
N ILE A 518 -8.28 7.87 6.33
CA ILE A 518 -9.03 7.92 7.59
C ILE A 518 -8.08 8.21 8.76
N SER A 519 -6.93 7.54 8.81
CA SER A 519 -5.92 7.74 9.85
C SER A 519 -5.41 9.19 9.87
N TYR A 520 -5.08 9.79 8.72
CA TYR A 520 -4.68 11.20 8.67
C TYR A 520 -5.79 12.14 9.10
N LEU A 521 -7.02 11.96 8.60
CA LEU A 521 -8.16 12.81 8.96
C LEU A 521 -8.41 12.80 10.46
N GLN A 522 -8.38 11.62 11.09
CA GLN A 522 -8.59 11.47 12.52
C GLN A 522 -7.43 12.06 13.33
N LYS A 523 -6.18 11.77 12.97
CA LYS A 523 -5.02 12.11 13.79
C LYS A 523 -4.56 13.55 13.62
N LEU A 524 -4.89 14.20 12.50
CA LEU A 524 -4.59 15.61 12.25
C LEU A 524 -5.77 16.54 12.60
N SER A 525 -6.93 16.01 13.02
CA SER A 525 -8.11 16.83 13.31
C SER A 525 -7.85 17.89 14.38
N SER A 526 -7.08 17.57 15.43
CA SER A 526 -6.82 18.53 16.51
C SER A 526 -6.01 19.76 16.04
N LEU A 527 -5.13 19.61 15.04
CA LEU A 527 -4.43 20.74 14.43
C LEU A 527 -5.38 21.58 13.56
N ALA A 528 -6.37 20.93 12.94
CA ALA A 528 -7.41 21.61 12.18
C ALA A 528 -8.38 22.38 13.08
N ASP A 529 -8.77 21.79 14.22
CA ASP A 529 -9.62 22.43 15.23
C ASP A 529 -8.94 23.67 15.84
N LYS A 530 -7.60 23.63 15.97
CA LYS A 530 -6.77 24.78 16.37
C LYS A 530 -6.55 25.82 15.26
N GLY A 531 -7.06 25.59 14.05
CA GLY A 531 -6.88 26.48 12.90
C GLY A 531 -5.45 26.53 12.33
N LEU A 532 -4.57 25.59 12.72
CA LEU A 532 -3.17 25.55 12.26
C LEU A 532 -3.06 24.99 10.85
N ILE A 533 -3.97 24.07 10.49
CA ILE A 533 -4.10 23.48 9.17
C ILE A 533 -5.57 23.45 8.75
N SER A 534 -5.84 23.23 7.47
CA SER A 534 -7.14 22.77 6.98
C SER A 534 -7.00 21.41 6.32
N LEU A 535 -7.84 20.47 6.70
CA LEU A 535 -7.91 19.15 6.08
C LEU A 535 -8.67 19.21 4.75
N PRO A 536 -8.47 18.23 3.84
CA PRO A 536 -9.33 18.05 2.68
C PRO A 536 -10.78 17.91 3.13
N PRO A 537 -11.75 18.43 2.34
CA PRO A 537 -13.15 18.31 2.72
C PRO A 537 -13.58 16.84 2.75
N SER A 538 -14.46 16.50 3.68
CA SER A 538 -15.26 15.28 3.61
C SER A 538 -16.37 15.48 2.58
N LEU A 539 -16.60 14.47 1.74
CA LEU A 539 -17.67 14.48 0.76
C LEU A 539 -18.62 13.31 1.01
N ASP A 540 -19.90 13.61 1.12
CA ASP A 540 -20.94 12.60 1.26
C ASP A 540 -21.11 11.85 -0.06
N LYS A 541 -21.37 10.54 0.02
CA LYS A 541 -21.64 9.65 -1.14
C LYS A 541 -20.49 9.55 -2.16
N VAL A 542 -19.31 10.08 -1.84
CA VAL A 542 -18.11 9.95 -2.69
C VAL A 542 -17.19 8.88 -2.12
N LYS A 543 -16.83 7.90 -2.96
CA LYS A 543 -15.91 6.81 -2.61
C LYS A 543 -14.68 6.86 -3.50
N ASN A 544 -13.59 6.23 -3.05
CA ASN A 544 -12.38 6.01 -3.85
C ASN A 544 -11.68 7.28 -4.40
N HIS A 545 -11.93 8.46 -3.81
CA HIS A 545 -11.22 9.72 -4.08
C HIS A 545 -9.81 9.74 -3.43
N LEU A 546 -8.98 8.77 -3.82
CA LEU A 546 -7.84 8.33 -3.02
C LEU A 546 -6.48 8.54 -3.68
N TYR A 547 -6.31 9.58 -4.51
CA TYR A 547 -5.02 9.79 -5.17
C TYR A 547 -4.04 10.68 -4.38
N LEU A 548 -4.48 11.84 -3.90
CA LEU A 548 -3.67 12.76 -3.09
C LEU A 548 -4.32 13.00 -1.72
N PHE A 549 -3.48 13.15 -0.70
CA PHE A 549 -3.86 13.72 0.58
C PHE A 549 -3.09 15.01 0.79
N TRP A 550 -3.79 16.15 0.87
CA TRP A 550 -3.16 17.45 1.08
C TRP A 550 -3.64 18.08 2.38
N ILE A 551 -2.83 18.96 2.96
CA ILE A 551 -3.27 19.89 4.00
C ILE A 551 -3.08 21.30 3.48
N LYS A 552 -3.95 22.24 3.89
CA LYS A 552 -3.74 23.67 3.62
C LYS A 552 -3.17 24.34 4.86
N LEU A 553 -2.09 25.09 4.70
CA LEU A 553 -1.45 25.87 5.74
C LEU A 553 -1.98 27.30 5.72
N ARG A 554 -1.61 28.13 6.71
CA ARG A 554 -2.02 29.54 6.76
C ARG A 554 -1.62 30.32 5.52
N ASN A 555 -0.38 30.14 5.07
CA ASN A 555 0.20 30.85 3.93
C ASN A 555 1.39 30.06 3.35
N LYS A 556 1.97 30.59 2.26
CA LYS A 556 3.15 30.02 1.59
C LYS A 556 4.36 29.86 2.50
N GLU A 557 4.60 30.82 3.38
CA GLU A 557 5.76 30.79 4.26
C GLU A 557 5.69 29.62 5.24
N THR A 558 4.56 29.44 5.92
CA THR A 558 4.35 28.29 6.83
C THR A 558 4.40 26.97 6.07
N ARG A 559 3.81 26.92 4.86
CA ARG A 559 3.84 25.74 3.99
C ARG A 559 5.27 25.34 3.63
N ASP A 560 6.06 26.29 3.14
CA ASP A 560 7.45 26.05 2.74
C ASP A 560 8.34 25.70 3.95
N LYS A 561 8.13 26.33 5.11
CA LYS A 561 8.82 25.98 6.37
C LYS A 561 8.52 24.54 6.80
N LEU A 562 7.24 24.13 6.81
CA LEU A 562 6.86 22.75 7.14
C LEU A 562 7.44 21.75 6.13
N ALA A 563 7.40 22.06 4.83
CA ALA A 563 7.95 21.18 3.79
C ALA A 563 9.46 20.95 3.97
N ARG A 564 10.24 22.00 4.27
CA ARG A 564 11.68 21.88 4.57
C ARG A 564 11.92 21.09 5.85
N PHE A 565 11.17 21.41 6.90
CA PHE A 565 11.26 20.72 8.19
C PHE A 565 11.03 19.21 8.05
N LEU A 566 10.02 18.80 7.26
CA LEU A 566 9.72 17.41 6.95
C LEU A 566 10.81 16.76 6.08
N LEU A 567 11.32 17.48 5.08
CA LEU A 567 12.38 16.99 4.20
C LEU A 567 13.68 16.68 4.96
N GLU A 568 14.09 17.56 5.88
CA GLU A 568 15.23 17.35 6.80
C GLU A 568 15.06 16.07 7.64
N ARG A 569 13.82 15.70 7.91
CA ARG A 569 13.39 14.48 8.63
C ARG A 569 13.05 13.32 7.72
N LYS A 570 13.48 13.39 6.44
CA LYS A 570 13.34 12.36 5.41
C LYS A 570 11.89 12.04 5.06
N VAL A 571 10.97 12.94 5.36
CA VAL A 571 9.59 12.92 4.88
C VAL A 571 9.50 13.78 3.62
N TYR A 572 9.38 13.15 2.45
CA TYR A 572 9.16 13.89 1.23
C TYR A 572 7.70 14.33 1.14
N THR A 573 7.52 15.62 0.86
CA THR A 573 6.23 16.25 0.56
C THR A 573 6.33 16.99 -0.76
N THR A 574 5.19 17.26 -1.40
CA THR A 574 5.18 18.01 -2.66
C THR A 574 3.99 18.95 -2.75
N VAL A 575 3.97 19.78 -3.78
CA VAL A 575 2.84 20.64 -4.11
C VAL A 575 2.39 20.25 -5.50
N LYS A 576 1.13 19.84 -5.62
CA LYS A 576 0.49 19.63 -6.91
C LYS A 576 -0.71 20.58 -7.00
N TYR A 577 -0.87 21.41 -8.00
CA TYR A 577 0.08 21.76 -9.07
C TYR A 577 0.47 23.22 -8.94
N GLN A 578 1.65 23.57 -9.46
CA GLN A 578 1.93 24.96 -9.78
C GLN A 578 0.91 25.42 -10.84
N PRO A 579 0.35 26.64 -10.72
CA PRO A 579 -0.52 27.19 -11.74
C PRO A 579 0.15 27.20 -13.12
N LEU A 580 -0.57 26.77 -14.16
CA LEU A 580 -0.11 26.75 -15.56
C LEU A 580 0.27 28.13 -16.12
N SER A 581 -0.35 29.20 -15.60
CA SER A 581 -0.06 30.58 -15.99
C SER A 581 -0.11 31.51 -14.77
N GLU A 582 0.90 32.37 -14.68
CA GLU A 582 0.98 33.47 -13.72
C GLU A 582 0.36 34.77 -14.23
N LYS A 583 0.07 34.84 -15.53
CA LYS A 583 -0.49 36.04 -16.17
C LYS A 583 -2.01 36.13 -16.03
N GLU A 584 -2.68 34.99 -15.89
CA GLU A 584 -4.13 34.91 -15.83
C GLU A 584 -4.65 35.17 -14.41
N LYS A 585 -5.69 36.00 -14.30
CA LYS A 585 -6.33 36.30 -13.02
C LYS A 585 -7.07 35.07 -12.49
N THR A 586 -6.38 34.29 -11.66
CA THR A 586 -6.86 33.01 -11.11
C THR A 586 -6.54 32.91 -9.62
N PRO A 587 -7.10 33.82 -8.80
CA PRO A 587 -6.73 33.96 -7.40
C PRO A 587 -6.93 32.68 -6.59
N ASN A 588 -7.94 31.86 -6.90
CA ASN A 588 -8.19 30.63 -6.14
C ASN A 588 -7.13 29.55 -6.42
N ALA A 589 -6.66 29.46 -7.68
CA ALA A 589 -5.54 28.60 -8.02
C ALA A 589 -4.27 28.98 -7.25
N PHE A 590 -3.96 30.28 -7.15
CA PHE A 590 -2.81 30.76 -6.39
C PHE A 590 -2.97 30.59 -4.87
N ASP A 591 -4.15 30.84 -4.30
CA ASP A 591 -4.41 30.55 -2.87
C ASP A 591 -4.17 29.06 -2.57
N PHE A 592 -4.72 28.17 -3.41
CA PHE A 592 -4.51 26.74 -3.26
C PHE A 592 -3.03 26.37 -3.38
N TYR A 593 -2.34 26.79 -4.44
CA TYR A 593 -0.93 26.50 -4.66
C TYR A 593 -0.03 27.00 -3.53
N ASN A 594 -0.31 28.21 -3.00
CA ASN A 594 0.47 28.80 -1.93
C ASN A 594 0.29 28.07 -0.60
N ARG A 595 -0.87 27.46 -0.35
CA ARG A 595 -1.20 26.91 0.97
C ARG A 595 -1.18 25.39 1.03
N ALA A 596 -1.38 24.70 -0.10
CA ALA A 596 -1.46 23.24 -0.13
C ALA A 596 -0.09 22.58 0.02
N LEU A 597 -0.06 21.48 0.78
CA LEU A 597 1.07 20.56 0.89
C LEU A 597 0.54 19.13 0.83
N CYS A 598 0.98 18.37 -0.18
CA CYS A 598 0.66 16.95 -0.32
C CYS A 598 1.57 16.13 0.60
N LEU A 599 0.95 15.33 1.47
CA LEU A 599 1.63 14.44 2.41
C LEU A 599 1.91 13.06 1.77
N PRO A 600 2.81 12.25 2.34
CA PRO A 600 2.94 10.82 2.03
C PRO A 600 1.59 10.11 1.95
N PHE A 601 1.19 9.70 0.74
CA PHE A 601 -0.10 9.08 0.50
C PHE A 601 -0.02 8.07 -0.65
N ASN A 602 0.40 6.87 -0.29
CA ASN A 602 0.52 5.74 -1.20
C ASN A 602 0.26 4.42 -0.47
N GLN A 603 -0.05 3.37 -1.22
CA GLN A 603 -0.46 2.07 -0.69
C GLN A 603 0.66 1.30 0.03
N ASN A 604 1.92 1.72 -0.10
CA ASN A 604 3.03 1.11 0.63
C ASN A 604 3.27 1.77 1.99
N LEU A 605 2.65 2.93 2.26
CA LEU A 605 2.84 3.64 3.51
C LEU A 605 2.37 2.77 4.69
N SER A 606 3.35 2.36 5.50
CA SER A 606 3.12 1.57 6.69
C SER A 606 2.54 2.43 7.80
N TYR A 607 1.88 1.78 8.77
CA TYR A 607 1.37 2.48 9.94
C TYR A 607 2.48 3.25 10.70
N PRO A 608 3.67 2.67 10.99
CA PRO A 608 4.75 3.41 11.64
C PRO A 608 5.25 4.62 10.86
N GLU A 609 5.39 4.52 9.54
CA GLU A 609 5.80 5.67 8.72
C GLU A 609 4.75 6.78 8.76
N GLN A 610 3.46 6.43 8.68
CA GLN A 610 2.39 7.41 8.80
C GLN A 610 2.39 8.09 10.17
N GLU A 611 2.57 7.33 11.26
CA GLU A 611 2.67 7.90 12.61
C GLU A 611 3.85 8.86 12.73
N TYR A 612 4.98 8.52 12.12
CA TYR A 612 6.15 9.38 12.11
C TYR A 612 5.89 10.68 11.34
N VAL A 613 5.26 10.61 10.17
CA VAL A 613 4.85 11.80 9.41
C VAL A 613 3.96 12.70 10.27
N ILE A 614 2.94 12.12 10.91
CA ILE A 614 2.02 12.85 11.79
C ILE A 614 2.77 13.48 12.95
N SER A 615 3.65 12.73 13.64
CA SER A 615 4.41 13.25 14.79
C SER A 615 5.33 14.40 14.40
N GLN A 616 5.94 14.36 13.21
CA GLN A 616 6.76 15.47 12.71
C GLN A 616 5.91 16.71 12.42
N ILE A 617 4.69 16.55 11.88
CA ILE A 617 3.78 17.69 11.67
C ILE A 617 3.39 18.32 13.02
N TYR A 618 3.06 17.53 14.04
CA TYR A 618 2.80 18.06 15.39
C TYR A 618 4.03 18.77 15.97
N GLY A 619 5.21 18.13 15.91
CA GLY A 619 6.45 18.69 16.41
C GLY A 619 6.82 20.03 15.76
N PHE A 620 6.51 20.22 14.47
CA PHE A 620 6.68 21.51 13.80
C PHE A 620 5.83 22.62 14.44
N PHE A 621 4.56 22.34 14.73
CA PHE A 621 3.67 23.35 15.32
C PHE A 621 3.90 23.57 16.81
N GLU A 622 4.42 22.58 17.53
CA GLU A 622 4.84 22.74 18.93
C GLU A 622 6.09 23.62 19.05
N GLN A 623 7.06 23.47 18.13
CA GLN A 623 8.26 24.32 18.11
C GLN A 623 7.97 25.77 17.74
N ALA A 624 6.92 26.04 16.97
CA ALA A 624 6.54 27.40 16.58
C ALA A 624 5.77 28.17 17.67
N GLN A 625 5.38 27.50 18.77
CA GLN A 625 4.71 28.11 19.92
C GLN A 625 5.68 28.52 21.05
N ASN A 626 6.93 28.03 21.01
CA ASN A 626 8.04 28.47 21.85
C ASN A 626 8.93 29.44 21.06
#